data_AF-A0A8I0LCS8-F1
#
_entry.id   AF-A0A8I0LCS8-F1
#
_cell.length_a   1.000
_cell.length_b   1.000
_cell.length_c   1.000
_cell.angle_alpha   90.00
_cell.angle_beta   90.00
_cell.angle_gamma   90.00
#
_symmetry.space_group_name_H-M   'P 1'
#
loop_
_entity.id
_entity.type
_entity.pdbx_description
1 polymer ?
#
loop_
_entity_poly.entity_id
_entity_poly.type
_entity_poly.pdbx_seq_one_letter_code
_entity_poly.pdbx_strand_id
1 'polypeptide(L)' 'QIPTIIATCSTDRDRKSLYENAGCEVIITKESEQHVDLKELMHILGEKGIDSIILEGGGTLNFSALQAGIVKRVQTYIA' A
#
# COMPACT_ATOMS: atom_id res chain seq x y z
N GLN A 1 9.05 -18.86 -0.27
CA GLN A 1 8.28 -17.86 -1.05
C GLN A 1 8.25 -16.57 -0.26
N ILE A 2 8.44 -15.43 -0.90
CA ILE A 2 8.35 -14.11 -0.23
C ILE A 2 6.87 -13.69 -0.30
N PRO A 3 6.23 -13.30 0.82
CA PRO A 3 4.86 -12.80 0.80
C PRO A 3 4.76 -11.53 -0.05
N THR A 4 3.77 -11.49 -0.94
CA THR A 4 3.47 -10.32 -1.78
C THR A 4 2.06 -9.85 -1.49
N ILE A 5 1.93 -8.58 -1.11
CA ILE A 5 0.64 -7.94 -0.82
C ILE A 5 0.38 -6.90 -1.91
N ILE A 6 -0.82 -6.92 -2.48
CA ILE A 6 -1.31 -5.93 -3.44
C ILE A 6 -2.45 -5.15 -2.77
N ALA A 7 -2.26 -3.85 -2.56
CA ALA A 7 -3.31 -2.96 -2.09
C ALA A 7 -4.02 -2.30 -3.28
N THR A 8 -5.36 -2.31 -3.29
CA THR A 8 -6.16 -1.71 -4.37
C THR A 8 -7.51 -1.18 -3.87
N CYS A 9 -8.08 -0.20 -4.55
CA CYS A 9 -9.48 0.19 -4.40
C CYS A 9 -10.40 -0.50 -5.44
N SER A 10 -9.84 -1.29 -6.36
CA SER A 10 -10.62 -1.98 -7.39
C SER A 10 -11.47 -3.11 -6.80
N THR A 11 -12.70 -3.25 -7.30
CA THR A 11 -13.64 -4.31 -6.94
C THR A 11 -13.75 -5.41 -8.00
N ASP A 12 -12.88 -5.40 -9.01
CA ASP A 12 -12.82 -6.41 -10.07
C ASP A 12 -12.39 -7.77 -9.49
N ARG A 13 -13.36 -8.69 -9.40
CA ARG A 13 -13.19 -10.01 -8.80
C ARG A 13 -12.35 -10.95 -9.64
N ASP A 14 -12.43 -10.84 -10.96
CA ASP A 14 -11.68 -11.72 -11.87
C ASP A 14 -10.19 -11.39 -11.79
N ARG A 15 -9.85 -10.10 -11.83
CA ARG A 15 -8.46 -9.65 -11.65
C ARG A 15 -7.93 -10.01 -10.27
N LYS A 16 -8.70 -9.81 -9.21
CA LYS A 16 -8.32 -10.21 -7.85
C LYS A 16 -7.99 -11.70 -7.77
N SER A 17 -8.87 -12.54 -8.31
CA SER A 17 -8.70 -14.00 -8.30
C SER A 17 -7.43 -14.45 -9.02
N LEU A 18 -7.04 -13.78 -10.11
CA LEU A 18 -5.78 -14.07 -10.82
C LEU A 18 -4.56 -13.88 -9.92
N TYR A 19 -4.51 -12.81 -9.13
CA TYR A 19 -3.39 -12.56 -8.21
C TYR A 19 -3.41 -13.48 -6.99
N GLU A 20 -4.59 -13.77 -6.44
CA GLU A 20 -4.73 -14.72 -5.33
C GLU A 20 -4.29 -16.13 -5.74
N ASN A 21 -4.67 -16.58 -6.93
CA ASN A 21 -4.22 -17.86 -7.49
C ASN A 21 -2.71 -17.90 -7.77
N ALA A 22 -2.09 -16.75 -8.02
CA ALA A 22 -0.63 -16.63 -8.13
C ALA A 22 0.09 -16.57 -6.76
N GLY A 23 -0.65 -16.67 -5.65
CA GLY A 23 -0.11 -16.66 -4.29
C GLY A 23 0.12 -15.26 -3.70
N CYS A 24 -0.46 -14.22 -4.30
CA CYS A 24 -0.46 -12.87 -3.72
C CYS A 24 -1.63 -12.71 -2.74
N GLU A 25 -1.43 -11.94 -1.68
CA GLU A 25 -2.54 -11.42 -0.88
C GLU A 25 -3.06 -10.13 -1.53
N VAL A 26 -4.38 -9.99 -1.65
CA VAL A 26 -5.01 -8.76 -2.18
C VAL A 26 -5.81 -8.08 -1.08
N ILE A 27 -5.38 -6.88 -0.68
CA ILE A 27 -6.06 -6.02 0.27
C ILE A 27 -6.90 -5.01 -0.51
N ILE A 28 -8.21 -5.02 -0.28
CA ILE A 28 -9.11 -3.99 -0.81
C ILE A 28 -9.26 -2.91 0.26
N THR A 29 -8.88 -1.68 -0.07
CA THR A 29 -9.11 -0.50 0.78
C THR A 29 -10.31 0.29 0.27
N LYS A 30 -10.78 1.24 1.07
CA LYS A 30 -11.59 2.35 0.59
C LYS A 30 -10.83 3.12 -0.49
N GLU A 31 -11.62 3.73 -1.36
CA GLU A 31 -11.13 4.71 -2.32
C GLU A 31 -11.08 6.09 -1.64
N SER A 32 -9.95 6.77 -1.77
CA SER A 32 -9.75 8.16 -1.35
C SER A 32 -9.18 8.91 -2.56
N GLU A 33 -9.93 9.87 -3.07
CA GLU A 33 -9.54 10.67 -4.26
C GLU A 33 -9.08 9.79 -5.46
N GLN A 34 -9.85 8.75 -5.81
CA GLN A 34 -9.51 7.79 -6.88
C GLN A 34 -8.25 6.94 -6.63
N HIS A 35 -7.73 6.97 -5.40
CA HIS A 35 -6.55 6.23 -4.98
C HIS A 35 -6.84 5.35 -3.76
N VAL A 36 -5.86 4.51 -3.43
CA VAL A 36 -5.86 3.72 -2.19
C VAL A 36 -5.80 4.66 -0.99
N ASP A 37 -6.68 4.46 0.00
CA ASP A 37 -6.56 5.14 1.29
C ASP A 37 -5.35 4.61 2.07
N LEU A 38 -4.26 5.39 2.07
CA LEU A 38 -3.02 5.01 2.74
C LEU A 38 -3.15 4.93 4.27
N LYS A 39 -4.04 5.70 4.89
CA LYS A 39 -4.22 5.65 6.36
C LYS A 39 -4.90 4.35 6.76
N GLU A 40 -5.93 3.96 6.03
CA GLU A 40 -6.57 2.66 6.22
C GLU A 40 -5.60 1.52 5.93
N LEU A 41 -4.82 1.62 4.85
CA LEU A 41 -3.81 0.61 4.53
C LEU A 41 -2.81 0.43 5.68
N MET A 42 -2.31 1.53 6.28
CA MET A 42 -1.39 1.42 7.42
C MET A 42 -2.03 0.72 8.63
N HIS A 43 -3.33 0.94 8.86
CA HIS A 43 -4.05 0.26 9.94
C HIS A 43 -4.14 -1.25 9.69
N ILE A 44 -4.57 -1.66 8.49
CA ILE A 44 -4.67 -3.07 8.10
C ILE A 44 -3.30 -3.77 8.19
N LEU A 45 -2.24 -3.11 7.73
CA LEU A 45 -0.88 -3.64 7.82
C LEU A 45 -0.42 -3.77 9.29
N GLY A 46 -0.74 -2.79 10.13
CA GLY A 46 -0.48 -2.85 11.57
C GLY A 46 -1.20 -4.01 12.28
N GLU A 47 -2.46 -4.28 11.94
CA GLU A 47 -3.22 -5.43 12.46
C GLU A 47 -2.59 -6.77 12.06
N LYS A 48 -1.89 -6.81 10.92
CA LYS A 48 -1.10 -7.96 10.44
C LYS A 48 0.28 -8.07 11.07
N GLY A 49 0.64 -7.17 11.99
CA GLY A 49 1.95 -7.12 12.63
C GLY A 49 3.06 -6.51 11.78
N ILE A 50 2.72 -5.81 10.69
CA ILE A 50 3.67 -5.05 9.88
C ILE A 50 3.73 -3.64 10.47
N ASP A 51 4.73 -3.40 11.32
CA ASP A 51 4.87 -2.16 12.10
C ASP A 51 5.71 -1.07 11.40
N SER A 52 6.43 -1.44 10.34
CA SER A 52 7.39 -0.58 9.66
C SER A 52 7.45 -0.91 8.17
N ILE A 53 7.58 0.15 7.36
CA ILE A 53 7.61 0.08 5.89
C ILE A 53 8.70 1.00 5.38
N ILE A 54 9.42 0.56 4.34
CA ILE A 54 10.28 1.42 3.53
C ILE A 54 9.46 1.84 2.30
N LEU A 55 9.25 3.15 2.16
CA LEU A 55 8.53 3.73 1.03
C LEU A 55 9.52 4.31 0.03
N GLU A 56 9.80 3.58 -1.05
CA GLU A 56 10.84 3.96 -2.01
C GLU A 56 10.32 4.77 -3.20
N GLY A 57 9.08 4.57 -3.61
CA GLY A 57 8.48 5.30 -4.73
C GLY A 57 7.06 4.83 -5.04
N GLY A 58 6.42 5.35 -6.09
CA GLY A 58 6.87 6.46 -6.96
C GLY A 58 6.64 7.85 -6.34
N GLY A 59 6.95 8.92 -7.08
CA GLY A 59 6.79 10.30 -6.59
C GLY A 59 5.39 10.64 -6.11
N THR A 60 4.34 10.18 -6.81
CA THR A 60 2.95 10.34 -6.40
C THR A 60 2.67 9.66 -5.06
N LEU A 61 3.12 8.40 -4.89
CA LEU A 61 2.91 7.67 -3.65
C LEU A 61 3.66 8.34 -2.48
N ASN A 62 4.91 8.76 -2.71
CA ASN A 62 5.71 9.48 -1.71
C ASN A 62 5.02 10.78 -1.28
N PHE A 63 4.49 11.55 -2.24
CA PHE A 63 3.72 12.76 -1.97
C PHE A 63 2.45 12.45 -1.16
N SER A 64 1.65 11.47 -1.58
CA SER A 64 0.42 11.07 -0.86
C SER A 64 0.72 10.63 0.57
N ALA A 65 1.81 9.91 0.81
CA ALA A 65 2.21 9.49 2.15
C ALA A 65 2.62 10.69 3.04
N LEU A 66 3.36 11.65 2.48
CA LEU A 66 3.72 12.89 3.18
C LEU A 66 2.47 13.71 3.50
N GLN A 67 1.57 13.89 2.53
CA GLN A 67 0.31 14.62 2.68
C GLN A 67 -0.62 13.96 3.70
N ALA A 68 -0.68 12.63 3.73
CA ALA A 68 -1.46 11.87 4.70
C ALA A 68 -0.90 11.97 6.14
N GLY A 69 0.32 12.48 6.32
CA GLY A 69 0.95 12.63 7.64
C GLY A 69 1.40 11.31 8.28
N ILE A 70 1.59 10.25 7.47
CA ILE A 70 1.98 8.91 7.95
C ILE A 70 3.49 8.67 7.91
N VAL A 71 4.27 9.61 7.38
CA VAL A 71 5.73 9.49 7.25
C VAL A 71 6.40 9.90 8.56
N LYS A 72 7.13 8.97 9.18
CA LYS A 72 7.89 9.23 10.41
C LYS A 72 9.34 9.66 10.17
N ARG A 73 9.95 9.19 9.08
CA ARG A 73 11.34 9.47 8.71
C ARG A 73 11.47 9.63 7.20
N VAL A 74 12.25 10.63 6.79
CA VAL A 74 12.67 10.81 5.40
C VAL A 74 14.17 10.54 5.30
N GLN A 75 14.57 9.76 4.30
CA GLN A 75 15.96 9.58 3.92
C GLN A 75 16.09 9.96 2.45
N THR A 76 16.97 10.92 2.16
CA THR A 76 17.19 11.43 0.81
C THR A 76 18.66 11.30 0.42
N TYR A 77 18.90 11.05 -0.86
CA TYR A 77 20.24 10.98 -1.45
C TYR A 77 20.33 12.08 -2.51
N ILE A 78 21.31 12.97 -2.37
CA ILE A 78 21.59 14.06 -3.32
C ILE A 78 22.84 13.66 -4.10
N ALA A 79 22.74 13.65 -5.44
CA ALA A 79 23.82 13.28 -6.36
C ALA A 79 24.77 14.44 -6.64
#